data_AF-A0A920NXH0-F1
#
_entry.id   AF-A0A920NXH0-F1
#
_cell.length_a   1.000
_cell.length_b   1.000
_cell.length_c   1.000
_cell.angle_alpha   90.00
_cell.angle_beta   90.00
_cell.angle_gamma   90.00
#
_symmetry.space_group_name_H-M   'P 1'
#
loop_
_entity.id
_entity.type
_entity.pdbx_description
1 polymer ?
#
loop_
_entity_poly.entity_id
_entity_poly.type
_entity_poly.pdbx_seq_one_letter_code
_entity_poly.pdbx_strand_id
1 'polypeptide(L)'
;MDNEKVDISEKLAFKGRMFNGIPNLACSFGYARASWTLGADLSSEYTCKLLNYMDKHGYDYCTPEVGEDVKEEGTYLNLSSGYVKRAINRMPKQGSKAPWQGNQSYLSDVTEVRWGSITDNDLHFKTANQ
;
A
#
# COMPACT_ATOMS: atom_id res chain seq x y z
N MET A 1 -3.32 -20.38 -0.45
CA MET A 1 -2.44 -19.69 0.50
C MET A 1 -1.52 -20.74 1.07
N ASP A 2 -0.23 -20.62 0.79
CA ASP A 2 0.76 -21.71 0.93
C ASP A 2 1.23 -21.95 2.37
N ASN A 3 0.38 -21.61 3.35
CA ASN A 3 0.61 -21.71 4.79
C ASN A 3 1.92 -21.05 5.30
N GLU A 4 2.53 -20.20 4.48
CA GLU A 4 3.72 -19.44 4.85
C GLU A 4 3.34 -18.21 5.68
N LYS A 5 4.09 -17.97 6.75
CA LYS A 5 3.95 -16.75 7.53
C LYS A 5 4.53 -15.58 6.74
N VAL A 6 3.68 -14.61 6.45
CA VAL A 6 4.13 -13.36 5.85
C VAL A 6 4.56 -12.39 6.95
N ASP A 7 5.82 -11.98 6.90
CA ASP A 7 6.32 -10.88 7.72
C ASP A 7 6.15 -9.55 6.99
N ILE A 8 5.31 -8.66 7.53
CA ILE A 8 5.03 -7.35 6.94
C ILE A 8 6.23 -6.39 7.12
N SER A 9 7.12 -6.61 8.10
CA SER A 9 8.28 -5.73 8.28
C SER A 9 9.28 -5.82 7.14
N GLU A 10 9.25 -6.92 6.38
CA GLU A 10 10.09 -7.14 5.20
C GLU A 10 9.42 -6.69 3.90
N LYS A 11 8.24 -6.04 3.98
CA LYS A 11 7.46 -5.61 2.82
C LYS A 11 7.50 -4.10 2.65
N LEU A 12 7.54 -3.67 1.39
CA LEU A 12 7.35 -2.30 0.97
C LEU A 12 5.87 -1.97 0.85
N ALA A 13 5.46 -0.85 1.44
CA ALA A 13 4.09 -0.37 1.33
C ALA A 13 3.83 0.28 -0.04
N PHE A 14 2.91 -0.27 -0.82
CA PHE A 14 2.43 0.29 -2.08
C PHE A 14 1.26 1.23 -1.81
N LYS A 15 1.35 2.49 -2.26
CA LYS A 15 0.36 3.56 -2.03
C LYS A 15 -0.08 3.65 -0.57
N GLY A 16 0.81 3.28 0.36
CA GLY A 16 0.53 3.19 1.80
C GLY A 16 -0.59 2.24 2.24
N ARG A 17 -1.10 1.38 1.35
CA ARG A 17 -2.35 0.61 1.57
C ARG A 17 -2.24 -0.86 1.16
N MET A 18 -1.28 -1.23 0.33
CA MET A 18 -1.00 -2.62 -0.06
C MET A 18 0.47 -2.95 0.21
N PHE A 19 0.88 -4.20 0.04
CA PHE A 19 2.24 -4.65 0.32
C PHE A 19 2.79 -5.49 -0.82
N ASN A 20 4.07 -5.27 -1.16
CA ASN A 20 4.67 -5.96 -2.28
C ASN A 20 4.65 -7.49 -2.15
N GLY A 21 4.30 -8.17 -3.23
CA GLY A 21 4.25 -9.63 -3.31
C GLY A 21 3.15 -10.27 -2.45
N ILE A 22 2.22 -9.49 -1.88
CA ILE A 22 1.04 -10.03 -1.19
C ILE A 22 -0.20 -9.80 -2.05
N PRO A 23 -0.82 -10.86 -2.61
CA PRO A 23 -2.00 -10.71 -3.43
C PRO A 23 -3.22 -10.32 -2.59
N ASN A 24 -4.07 -9.45 -3.14
CA ASN A 24 -5.40 -9.12 -2.63
C ASN A 24 -5.45 -8.64 -1.16
N LEU A 25 -4.35 -8.10 -0.63
CA LEU A 25 -4.30 -7.54 0.72
C LEU A 25 -4.28 -6.01 0.68
N ALA A 26 -5.32 -5.41 1.25
CA ALA A 26 -5.40 -3.98 1.56
C ALA A 26 -5.35 -3.75 3.08
N CYS A 27 -4.74 -2.64 3.48
CA CYS A 27 -4.59 -2.21 4.86
C CYS A 27 -4.94 -0.73 4.98
N SER A 28 -5.56 -0.37 6.09
CA SER A 28 -5.86 1.01 6.43
C SER A 28 -4.83 1.51 7.43
N PHE A 29 -4.06 2.51 7.02
CA PHE A 29 -3.16 3.24 7.90
C PHE A 29 -3.51 4.73 7.89
N GLY A 30 -3.63 5.33 9.07
CA GLY A 30 -3.94 6.75 9.20
C GLY A 30 -2.70 7.64 9.24
N TYR A 31 -2.93 8.94 9.20
CA TYR A 31 -1.87 9.92 9.23
C TYR A 31 -1.30 10.12 10.62
N ALA A 32 0.01 10.33 10.70
CA ALA A 32 0.67 10.75 11.93
C ALA A 32 0.39 12.21 12.29
N ARG A 33 0.17 13.06 11.26
CA ARG A 33 0.02 14.52 11.39
C ARG A 33 -1.37 15.04 11.00
N ALA A 34 -2.31 14.14 10.70
CA ALA A 34 -3.69 14.47 10.39
C ALA A 34 -4.62 13.42 11.02
N SER A 35 -5.94 13.54 10.83
CA SER A 35 -6.88 12.59 11.41
C SER A 35 -6.70 11.19 10.82
N TRP A 36 -6.66 10.18 11.69
CA TRP A 36 -6.65 8.78 11.30
C TRP A 36 -7.84 8.41 10.40
N THR A 37 -9.02 8.97 10.68
CA THR A 37 -10.25 8.67 9.93
C THR A 37 -10.16 9.08 8.46
N LEU A 38 -9.37 10.10 8.12
CA LEU A 38 -9.16 10.53 6.74
C LEU A 38 -8.39 9.48 5.93
N GLY A 39 -7.34 8.91 6.52
CA GLY A 39 -6.55 7.86 5.88
C GLY A 39 -7.36 6.57 5.72
N ALA A 40 -8.20 6.25 6.71
CA ALA A 40 -9.10 5.10 6.65
C ALA A 40 -10.18 5.24 5.56
N ASP A 41 -10.78 6.43 5.42
CA ASP A 41 -11.77 6.73 4.36
C ASP A 41 -11.15 6.55 2.97
N LEU A 42 -9.99 7.17 2.71
CA LEU A 42 -9.29 7.04 1.44
C LEU A 42 -8.81 5.61 1.15
N SER A 43 -8.41 4.86 2.18
CA SER A 43 -8.04 3.45 2.03
C SER A 43 -9.22 2.60 1.59
N SER A 44 -10.38 2.85 2.17
CA SER A 44 -11.63 2.17 1.83
C SER A 44 -12.10 2.55 0.43
N GLU A 45 -12.07 3.84 0.09
CA GLU A 45 -12.41 4.34 -1.25
C GLU A 45 -11.53 3.72 -2.34
N TYR A 46 -10.21 3.69 -2.14
CA TYR A 46 -9.27 3.06 -3.06
C TYR A 46 -9.55 1.56 -3.22
N THR A 47 -9.79 0.85 -2.12
CA THR A 47 -10.08 -0.58 -2.13
C THR A 47 -11.35 -0.89 -2.93
N CYS A 48 -12.43 -0.12 -2.72
CA CYS A 48 -13.66 -0.27 -3.50
C CYS A 48 -13.43 0.01 -5.00
N LYS A 49 -12.66 1.05 -5.36
CA LYS A 49 -12.32 1.33 -6.76
C LYS A 49 -11.51 0.20 -7.39
N LEU A 50 -10.56 -0.38 -6.65
CA LEU A 50 -9.74 -1.50 -7.08
C LEU A 50 -10.60 -2.76 -7.32
N LEU A 51 -11.47 -3.11 -6.38
CA LEU A 51 -12.39 -4.26 -6.52
C LEU A 51 -13.32 -4.08 -7.72
N ASN A 52 -13.95 -2.92 -7.88
CA ASN A 52 -14.79 -2.63 -9.04
C ASN A 52 -14.02 -2.72 -10.37
N TYR A 53 -12.74 -2.32 -10.37
CA TYR A 53 -11.88 -2.45 -11.54
C TYR A 53 -11.59 -3.92 -11.85
N MET A 54 -11.26 -4.73 -10.84
CA MET A 54 -11.04 -6.17 -10.98
C MET A 54 -12.27 -6.88 -11.51
N ASP A 55 -13.44 -6.64 -10.90
CA ASP A 55 -14.72 -7.24 -11.31
C ASP A 55 -15.07 -6.91 -12.76
N LYS A 56 -14.87 -5.64 -13.16
CA LYS A 56 -15.16 -5.18 -14.53
C LYS A 56 -14.27 -5.85 -15.59
N HIS A 57 -13.05 -6.22 -15.24
CA HIS A 57 -12.07 -6.80 -16.18
C HIS A 57 -11.89 -8.32 -15.99
N GLY A 58 -12.58 -8.93 -15.02
CA GLY A 58 -12.49 -10.36 -14.74
C GLY A 58 -11.16 -10.79 -14.11
N TYR A 59 -10.55 -9.94 -13.28
CA TYR A 59 -9.31 -10.28 -12.56
C TYR A 59 -9.61 -10.93 -11.21
N ASP A 60 -8.87 -11.98 -10.86
CA ASP A 60 -8.99 -12.69 -9.59
C ASP A 60 -7.95 -12.23 -8.57
N TYR A 61 -6.80 -11.76 -9.04
CA TYR A 61 -5.68 -11.33 -8.21
C TYR A 61 -5.16 -9.98 -8.64
N CYS A 62 -4.84 -9.14 -7.67
CA CYS A 62 -3.97 -7.98 -7.82
C CYS A 62 -2.80 -8.11 -6.85
N THR A 63 -1.58 -7.90 -7.35
CA THR A 63 -0.35 -7.97 -6.54
C THR A 63 0.55 -6.82 -6.94
N PRO A 64 0.96 -5.96 -6.00
CA PRO A 64 1.95 -4.95 -6.32
C PRO A 64 3.35 -5.60 -6.29
N GLU A 65 4.17 -5.35 -7.31
CA GLU A 65 5.54 -5.87 -7.44
C GLU A 65 6.50 -4.70 -7.61
N VAL A 66 7.62 -4.75 -6.88
CA VAL A 66 8.57 -3.63 -6.80
C VAL A 66 9.52 -3.69 -7.99
N GLY A 67 9.57 -2.63 -8.80
CA GLY A 67 10.56 -2.49 -9.86
C GLY A 67 11.98 -2.39 -9.34
N GLU A 68 12.96 -2.85 -10.14
CA GLU A 68 14.39 -2.86 -9.77
C GLU A 68 14.98 -1.48 -9.45
N ASP A 69 14.31 -0.41 -9.90
CA ASP A 69 14.74 0.97 -9.71
C ASP A 69 14.22 1.62 -8.41
N VAL A 70 13.46 0.88 -7.60
CA VAL A 70 13.00 1.30 -6.28
C VAL A 70 13.94 0.76 -5.22
N LYS A 71 14.58 1.66 -4.47
CA LYS A 71 15.40 1.29 -3.32
C LYS A 71 14.57 1.29 -2.05
N GLU A 72 14.84 0.37 -1.15
CA GLU A 72 14.32 0.41 0.21
C GLU A 72 14.95 1.60 0.96
N GLU A 73 14.13 2.50 1.47
CA GLU A 73 14.57 3.73 2.13
C GLU A 73 13.68 4.10 3.31
N GLY A 74 14.28 4.06 4.50
CA GLY A 74 13.66 4.53 5.73
C GLY A 74 12.52 3.65 6.25
N THR A 75 11.81 4.20 7.23
CA THR A 75 10.72 3.53 7.92
C THR A 75 9.41 4.23 7.59
N TYR A 76 8.35 3.45 7.39
CA TYR A 76 7.04 3.95 6.96
C TYR A 76 6.47 5.10 7.81
N LEU A 77 6.80 5.13 9.10
CA LEU A 77 6.55 6.28 9.97
C LEU A 77 7.86 6.85 10.51
N ASN A 78 8.07 8.15 10.30
CA ASN A 78 9.19 8.89 10.88
C ASN A 78 8.71 9.74 12.08
N LEU A 79 8.53 9.09 13.23
CA LEU A 79 8.14 9.72 14.50
C LEU A 79 9.16 9.39 15.60
N SER A 80 9.48 10.38 16.44
CA SER A 80 10.45 10.24 17.53
C SER A 80 9.87 9.63 18.81
N SER A 81 8.56 9.40 18.87
CA SER A 81 7.85 8.89 20.05
C SER A 81 8.30 7.48 20.43
N GLY A 82 8.51 7.23 21.72
CA GLY A 82 9.04 5.95 22.21
C GLY A 82 8.21 4.72 21.86
N TYR A 83 6.88 4.85 21.70
CA TYR A 83 6.03 3.72 21.27
C TYR A 83 6.26 3.34 19.80
N VAL A 84 6.51 4.32 18.93
CA VAL A 84 6.85 4.07 17.52
C VAL A 84 8.19 3.35 17.42
N LYS A 85 9.19 3.79 18.20
CA LYS A 85 10.51 3.14 18.25
C LYS A 85 10.43 1.66 18.65
N ARG A 86 9.48 1.28 19.52
CA ARG A 86 9.27 -0.14 19.90
C ARG A 86 8.60 -0.96 18.79
N ALA A 87 7.80 -0.32 17.95
CA ALA A 87 7.05 -0.98 16.90
C ALA A 87 7.75 -0.91 15.52
N ILE A 88 8.85 -0.16 15.40
CA ILE A 88 9.48 0.16 14.11
C ILE A 88 9.93 -1.08 13.34
N ASN A 89 10.44 -2.11 14.05
CA ASN A 89 10.86 -3.39 13.47
C ASN A 89 9.68 -4.29 13.05
N ARG A 90 8.43 -3.85 13.27
CA ARG A 90 7.20 -4.58 12.93
C ARG A 90 6.36 -3.81 11.90
N MET A 91 6.85 -2.65 11.48
CA MET A 91 6.21 -1.80 10.47
C MET A 91 6.76 -2.13 9.09
N PRO A 92 5.96 -1.94 8.03
CA PRO A 92 6.46 -2.08 6.68
C PRO A 92 7.59 -1.07 6.40
N LYS A 93 8.36 -1.41 5.38
CA LYS A 93 9.39 -0.57 4.77
C LYS A 93 8.77 0.42 3.79
N GLN A 94 9.57 1.42 3.43
CA GLN A 94 9.21 2.44 2.45
C GLN A 94 10.21 2.43 1.29
N GLY A 95 9.75 2.78 0.09
CA GLY A 95 10.59 2.90 -1.09
C GLY A 95 11.10 4.33 -1.32
N SER A 96 12.12 4.46 -2.15
CA SER A 96 12.77 5.73 -2.50
C SER A 96 11.91 6.67 -3.35
N LYS A 97 10.83 6.18 -3.98
CA LYS A 97 9.94 6.96 -4.86
C LYS A 97 8.50 6.44 -4.84
N ALA A 98 7.55 7.28 -5.26
CA ALA A 98 6.17 6.86 -5.48
C ALA A 98 6.10 5.72 -6.54
N PRO A 99 5.13 4.79 -6.43
CA PRO A 99 4.07 4.67 -5.41
C PRO A 99 4.51 3.99 -4.09
N TRP A 100 5.80 3.66 -3.94
CA TRP A 100 6.36 2.95 -2.78
C TRP A 100 6.78 3.87 -1.63
N GLN A 101 6.85 5.17 -1.91
CA GLN A 101 7.16 6.20 -0.92
C GLN A 101 5.87 6.65 -0.21
N GLY A 102 5.69 6.24 1.05
CA GLY A 102 4.56 6.65 1.87
C GLY A 102 4.44 8.17 1.99
N ASN A 103 3.28 8.70 1.57
CA ASN A 103 2.95 10.12 1.67
C ASN A 103 2.10 10.37 2.94
N GLN A 104 2.44 11.40 3.71
CA GLN A 104 1.65 11.83 4.87
C GLN A 104 0.77 13.07 4.55
N SER A 105 0.70 13.45 3.28
CA SER A 105 -0.12 14.55 2.77
C SER A 105 -1.49 14.03 2.34
N TYR A 106 -2.50 14.35 3.16
CA TYR A 106 -3.90 14.04 2.85
C TYR A 106 -4.33 14.57 1.47
N LEU A 107 -3.95 15.81 1.09
CA LEU A 107 -4.37 16.39 -0.19
C LEU A 107 -3.79 15.64 -1.39
N SER A 108 -2.56 15.17 -1.27
CA SER A 108 -1.92 14.35 -2.29
C SER A 108 -2.61 12.99 -2.41
N ASP A 109 -2.94 12.36 -1.29
CA ASP A 109 -3.66 11.09 -1.25
C ASP A 109 -5.09 11.21 -1.80
N VAL A 110 -5.81 12.30 -1.51
CA VAL A 110 -7.12 12.58 -2.14
C VAL A 110 -6.97 12.62 -3.66
N THR A 111 -5.90 13.25 -4.15
CA THR A 111 -5.68 13.37 -5.59
C THR A 111 -5.38 12.02 -6.23
N GLU A 112 -4.50 11.24 -5.61
CA GLU A 112 -4.17 9.88 -6.02
C GLU A 112 -5.39 8.95 -6.01
N VAL A 113 -6.17 8.96 -4.93
CA VAL A 113 -7.29 8.03 -4.75
C VAL A 113 -8.48 8.42 -5.62
N ARG A 114 -8.85 9.71 -5.68
CA ARG A 114 -10.08 10.14 -6.36
C ARG A 114 -9.89 10.30 -7.86
N TRP A 115 -8.79 10.93 -8.26
CA TRP A 115 -8.53 11.29 -9.66
C TRP A 115 -7.41 10.47 -10.30
N GLY A 116 -6.61 9.74 -9.51
CA GLY A 116 -5.59 8.84 -10.04
C GLY A 116 -6.18 7.57 -10.67
N SER A 117 -5.40 6.98 -11.58
CA SER A 117 -5.71 5.68 -12.17
C SER A 117 -5.50 4.55 -11.16
N ILE A 118 -6.32 3.50 -11.28
CA ILE A 118 -6.09 2.23 -10.58
C ILE A 118 -4.90 1.49 -11.18
N THR A 119 -4.73 1.55 -12.50
CA THR A 119 -3.62 0.91 -13.19
C THR A 119 -2.31 1.61 -12.85
N ASP A 120 -1.32 0.81 -12.49
CA ASP A 120 0.04 1.25 -12.19
C ASP A 120 0.98 0.24 -12.85
N ASN A 121 2.19 0.67 -13.23
CA ASN A 121 3.18 -0.25 -13.81
C ASN A 121 3.58 -1.34 -12.82
N ASP A 122 3.54 -1.00 -11.54
CA ASP A 122 3.94 -1.86 -10.44
C ASP A 122 2.76 -2.63 -9.82
N LEU A 123 1.54 -2.51 -10.38
CA LEU A 123 0.35 -3.23 -9.92
C LEU A 123 -0.11 -4.23 -10.98
N HIS A 124 0.15 -5.52 -10.72
CA HIS A 124 -0.13 -6.58 -11.67
C HIS A 124 -1.46 -7.28 -11.35
N PHE A 125 -2.23 -7.53 -12.40
CA PHE A 125 -3.49 -8.25 -12.32
C PHE A 125 -3.38 -9.61 -13.01
N LYS A 126 -3.96 -10.65 -12.40
CA LYS A 126 -3.93 -12.03 -12.91
C LYS A 126 -5.31 -12.67 -12.77
N THR A 127 -5.58 -13.69 -13.60
CA THR A 127 -6.75 -14.55 -13.51
C THR A 127 -6.33 -15.91 -12.96
N ALA A 128 -7.23 -16.64 -12.30
CA ALA A 128 -6.94 -17.93 -11.68
C ALA A 128 -6.79 -19.08 -12.69
N ASN A 129 -7.15 -18.84 -13.95
CA ASN A 129 -7.21 -19.84 -15.02
C ASN A 129 -6.13 -19.65 -16.11
N GLN A 130 -5.11 -18.80 -15.88
CA GLN A 130 -3.98 -18.60 -16.81
C GLN A 130 -2.63 -18.67 -16.09
#